data_AF-A0A7C6IAA2-F1
#
_entry.id   AF-A0A7C6IAA2-F1
#
_cell.length_a   1.000
_cell.length_b   1.000
_cell.length_c   1.000
_cell.angle_alpha   90.00
_cell.angle_beta   90.00
_cell.angle_gamma   90.00
#
_symmetry.space_group_name_H-M   'P 1'
#
loop_
_entity.id
_entity.type
_entity.pdbx_description
1 polymer ?
#
loop_
_entity_poly.entity_id
_entity_poly.type
_entity_poly.pdbx_seq_one_letter_code
_entity_poly.pdbx_strand_id
1 'polypeptide(L)'
;MSAYPVLAHGNEKIPAEKLKMAMAVTGTNRHYTWSKIQGRHWKETASRYGSVNLIDEVLTEILKIMSQSIETVSNSLPPEFPEQLALSIFNGIRSTVERL
;
A
#
# COMPACT_ATOMS: atom_id res chain seq x y z
N MET A 1 5.53 10.90 2.22
CA MET A 1 5.94 10.38 3.54
C MET A 1 5.29 9.02 3.75
N SER A 2 6.04 8.01 4.21
CA SER A 2 5.46 6.70 4.55
C SER A 2 4.89 6.73 5.98
N ALA A 3 3.70 6.17 6.18
CA ALA A 3 3.05 6.11 7.49
C ALA A 3 3.38 4.82 8.27
N TYR A 4 3.94 3.79 7.63
CA TYR A 4 4.24 2.50 8.28
C TYR A 4 5.10 2.57 9.54
N PRO A 5 6.14 3.43 9.63
CA PRO A 5 6.99 3.49 10.83
C PRO A 5 6.23 3.96 12.09
N VAL A 6 5.10 4.64 11.90
CA VAL A 6 4.25 5.16 12.97
C VAL A 6 2.89 4.47 13.04
N LEU A 7 2.66 3.43 12.24
CA LEU A 7 1.37 2.73 12.15
C LEU A 7 1.24 1.71 13.29
N ALA A 8 0.75 2.17 14.43
CA ALA A 8 0.55 1.37 15.64
C ALA A 8 -0.45 2.05 16.58
N HIS A 9 -0.79 1.36 17.68
CA HIS A 9 -1.49 1.97 18.81
C HIS A 9 -0.48 2.54 19.80
N GLY A 10 -0.82 3.69 20.42
CA GLY A 10 0.01 4.32 21.44
C GLY A 10 0.23 5.81 21.21
N ASN A 11 0.98 6.44 22.11
CA ASN A 11 1.35 7.84 22.00
C ASN A 11 2.23 8.07 20.76
N GLU A 12 1.98 9.16 20.03
CA GLU A 12 2.70 9.54 18.81
C GLU A 12 2.62 8.51 17.66
N LYS A 13 1.66 7.59 17.72
CA LYS A 13 1.38 6.59 16.66
C LYS A 13 0.01 6.83 16.02
N ILE A 14 -0.14 6.34 14.80
CA ILE A 14 -1.36 6.45 14.01
C ILE A 14 -2.00 5.05 13.91
N PRO A 15 -3.15 4.83 14.55
CA PRO A 15 -3.91 3.60 14.38
C PRO A 15 -4.34 3.39 12.93
N ALA A 16 -4.32 2.14 12.46
CA ALA A 16 -4.58 1.79 11.07
C ALA A 16 -5.98 2.21 10.58
N GLU A 17 -6.97 2.25 11.47
CA GLU A 17 -8.34 2.68 11.20
C GLU A 17 -8.48 4.21 11.08
N LYS A 18 -7.51 4.96 11.61
CA LYS A 18 -7.47 6.43 11.53
C LYS A 18 -6.63 6.93 10.35
N LEU A 19 -5.76 6.11 9.79
CA LEU A 19 -4.98 6.46 8.60
C LEU A 19 -5.89 6.57 7.37
N LYS A 20 -5.86 7.74 6.71
CA LYS A 20 -6.65 8.03 5.51
C LYS A 20 -5.76 8.41 4.33
N MET A 21 -6.17 7.99 3.14
CA MET A 21 -5.61 8.45 1.88
C MET A 21 -6.02 9.90 1.59
N ALA A 22 -5.14 10.65 0.93
CA ALA A 22 -5.46 12.00 0.49
C ALA A 22 -6.61 12.03 -0.54
N MET A 23 -6.67 10.99 -1.39
CA MET A 23 -7.75 10.79 -2.37
C MET A 23 -8.48 9.48 -2.11
N ALA A 24 -9.80 9.47 -2.35
CA ALA A 24 -10.61 8.29 -2.19
C ALA A 24 -10.45 7.32 -3.36
N VAL A 25 -10.42 6.03 -3.04
CA VAL A 25 -10.72 4.97 -4.00
C VAL A 25 -12.25 4.94 -4.14
N THR A 26 -12.75 5.21 -5.35
CA THR A 26 -14.15 5.54 -5.58
C THR A 26 -14.88 4.37 -6.23
N GLY A 27 -15.70 3.70 -5.43
CA GLY A 27 -16.65 2.71 -5.90
C GLY A 27 -18.08 3.15 -5.62
N THR A 28 -18.93 2.21 -5.21
CA THR A 28 -20.28 2.45 -4.71
C THR A 28 -20.24 3.40 -3.52
N ASN A 29 -19.19 3.26 -2.69
CA ASN A 29 -18.83 4.19 -1.64
C ASN A 29 -17.41 4.76 -1.87
N ARG A 30 -17.11 5.87 -1.21
CA ARG A 30 -15.77 6.47 -1.19
C ARG A 30 -14.94 5.84 -0.08
N HIS A 31 -13.84 5.19 -0.42
CA HIS A 31 -12.93 4.56 0.55
C HIS A 31 -11.71 5.45 0.78
N TYR A 32 -11.66 6.07 1.97
CA TYR A 32 -10.50 6.86 2.42
C TYR A 32 -9.59 6.09 3.37
N THR A 33 -10.15 5.26 4.24
CA THR A 33 -9.36 4.54 5.26
C THR A 33 -8.42 3.53 4.60
N TRP A 34 -7.11 3.74 4.75
CA TRP A 34 -6.07 2.96 4.09
C TRP A 34 -6.23 1.45 4.31
N SER A 35 -6.42 1.05 5.56
CA SER A 35 -6.55 -0.35 5.96
C SER A 35 -7.79 -1.06 5.41
N LYS A 36 -8.79 -0.32 4.91
CA LYS A 36 -10.03 -0.86 4.34
C LYS A 36 -10.03 -0.92 2.82
N ILE A 37 -8.99 -0.40 2.16
CA ILE A 37 -8.85 -0.47 0.70
C ILE A 37 -8.36 -1.87 0.32
N GLN A 38 -8.94 -2.43 -0.76
CA GLN A 38 -8.74 -3.79 -1.24
C GLN A 38 -8.73 -3.77 -2.77
N GLY A 39 -8.19 -4.80 -3.42
CA GLY A 39 -8.15 -4.92 -4.88
C GLY A 39 -9.49 -4.64 -5.57
N ARG A 40 -10.58 -5.18 -5.04
CA ARG A 40 -11.94 -4.96 -5.59
C ARG A 40 -12.36 -3.49 -5.64
N HIS A 41 -11.90 -2.65 -4.71
CA HIS A 41 -12.22 -1.22 -4.71
C HIS A 41 -11.49 -0.49 -5.85
N TRP A 42 -10.28 -0.93 -6.19
CA TRP A 42 -9.53 -0.42 -7.34
C TRP A 42 -10.18 -0.85 -8.65
N LYS A 43 -10.63 -2.10 -8.77
CA LYS A 43 -11.39 -2.59 -9.94
C LYS A 43 -12.68 -1.79 -10.15
N GLU A 44 -13.40 -1.51 -9.07
CA GLU A 44 -14.61 -0.70 -9.13
C GLU A 44 -14.34 0.75 -9.56
N THR A 45 -13.24 1.33 -9.06
CA THR A 45 -12.78 2.66 -9.50
C THR A 45 -12.47 2.67 -10.99
N ALA A 46 -11.73 1.67 -11.47
CA ALA A 46 -11.38 1.54 -12.88
C ALA A 46 -12.63 1.38 -13.77
N SER A 47 -13.62 0.59 -13.35
CA SER A 47 -14.89 0.44 -14.05
C SER A 47 -15.62 1.77 -14.22
N ARG A 48 -15.62 2.63 -13.20
CA ARG A 48 -16.30 3.95 -13.24
C ARG A 48 -15.64 4.97 -14.15
N TYR A 49 -14.32 4.91 -14.31
CA TYR A 49 -13.55 5.89 -15.08
C TYR A 49 -13.00 5.34 -16.40
N GLY A 50 -13.48 4.17 -16.86
CA GLY A 50 -13.19 3.64 -18.20
C GLY A 50 -11.86 2.89 -18.33
N SER A 51 -11.27 2.41 -17.24
CA SER A 51 -9.99 1.69 -17.23
C SER A 51 -10.12 0.21 -16.84
N VAL A 52 -11.31 -0.39 -17.01
CA VAL A 52 -11.59 -1.76 -16.56
C VAL A 52 -10.67 -2.82 -17.17
N ASN A 53 -10.22 -2.61 -18.41
CA ASN A 53 -9.33 -3.56 -19.10
C ASN A 53 -7.87 -3.46 -18.64
N LEU A 54 -7.48 -2.35 -17.99
CA LEU A 54 -6.10 -2.09 -17.58
C LEU A 54 -5.84 -2.49 -16.12
N ILE A 55 -6.86 -2.40 -15.26
CA ILE A 55 -6.65 -2.55 -13.81
C ILE A 55 -6.17 -3.95 -13.41
N ASP A 56 -6.65 -5.00 -14.10
CA ASP A 56 -6.23 -6.38 -13.81
C ASP A 56 -4.78 -6.61 -14.21
N GLU A 57 -4.34 -6.03 -15.33
CA GLU A 57 -2.93 -6.08 -15.77
C GLU A 57 -2.03 -5.36 -14.77
N VAL A 58 -2.39 -4.13 -14.37
CA VAL A 58 -1.61 -3.34 -13.40
C VAL A 58 -1.52 -4.03 -12.05
N LEU A 59 -2.63 -4.57 -11.53
CA LEU A 59 -2.61 -5.30 -10.26
C LEU A 59 -1.73 -6.56 -10.37
N THR A 60 -1.86 -7.32 -11.45
CA THR A 60 -1.05 -8.52 -11.69
C THR A 60 0.43 -8.19 -11.78
N GLU A 61 0.79 -7.13 -12.50
CA GLU A 61 2.17 -6.65 -12.62
C GLU A 61 2.73 -6.25 -11.26
N ILE A 62 2.01 -5.44 -10.49
CA ILE A 62 2.40 -5.03 -9.14
C ILE A 62 2.67 -6.26 -8.26
N LEU A 63 1.75 -7.23 -8.24
CA LEU A 63 1.90 -8.46 -7.45
C LEU A 63 3.11 -9.28 -7.89
N LYS A 64 3.40 -9.32 -9.19
CA LYS A 64 4.53 -10.06 -9.76
C LYS A 64 5.89 -9.43 -9.41
N ILE A 65 6.00 -8.10 -9.45
CA ILE A 65 7.29 -7.40 -9.29
C ILE A 65 7.62 -7.00 -7.85
N MET A 66 6.64 -7.02 -6.94
CA MET A 66 6.82 -6.41 -5.62
C MET A 66 7.92 -7.05 -4.79
N SER A 67 7.98 -8.38 -4.74
CA SER A 67 9.01 -9.11 -3.97
C SER A 67 10.42 -8.77 -4.44
N GLN A 68 10.64 -8.79 -5.76
CA GLN A 68 11.93 -8.45 -6.36
C GLN A 68 12.30 -6.98 -6.15
N SER A 69 11.31 -6.10 -6.18
CA SER A 69 11.51 -4.66 -5.93
C SER A 69 11.95 -4.40 -4.48
N ILE A 70 11.35 -5.10 -3.51
CA ILE A 70 11.75 -5.02 -2.10
C ILE A 70 13.20 -5.50 -1.92
N GLU A 71 13.57 -6.63 -2.53
CA GLU A 71 14.94 -7.17 -2.46
C GLU A 71 15.95 -6.22 -3.09
N THR A 72 15.65 -5.73 -4.29
CA THR A 72 16.53 -4.80 -5.03
C THR A 72 16.80 -3.53 -4.22
N VAL A 73 15.75 -2.96 -3.61
CA VAL A 73 15.90 -1.77 -2.77
C VAL A 73 16.62 -2.12 -1.46
N SER A 74 16.32 -3.25 -0.84
CA SER A 74 17.01 -3.68 0.39
C SER A 74 18.51 -3.80 0.19
N ASN A 75 18.95 -4.31 -0.96
CA ASN A 75 20.37 -4.47 -1.29
C ASN A 75 21.07 -3.16 -1.69
N SER A 76 20.32 -2.10 -2.01
CA SER A 76 20.88 -0.80 -2.38
C SER A 76 20.92 0.20 -1.22
N LEU A 77 20.42 -0.17 -0.04
CA LEU A 77 20.48 0.67 1.14
C LEU A 77 21.92 0.80 1.67
N PRO A 78 22.36 2.01 2.06
CA PRO A 78 23.67 2.19 2.67
C PRO A 78 23.73 1.52 4.06
N PRO A 79 24.92 1.10 4.52
CA PRO A 79 25.08 0.46 5.82
C PRO A 79 24.56 1.27 7.00
N GLU A 80 24.57 2.60 6.90
CA GLU A 80 24.11 3.52 7.96
C GLU A 80 22.58 3.74 7.94
N PHE A 81 21.86 3.12 7.00
CA PHE A 81 20.42 3.28 6.92
C PHE A 81 19.72 2.59 8.11
N PRO A 82 18.74 3.24 8.77
CA PRO A 82 18.06 2.64 9.92
C PRO A 82 17.27 1.38 9.51
N GLU A 83 17.76 0.20 9.92
CA GLU A 83 17.18 -1.09 9.56
C GLU A 83 15.70 -1.20 9.96
N GLN A 84 15.35 -0.78 11.18
CA GLN A 84 13.97 -0.83 11.68
C GLN A 84 13.02 0.02 10.83
N LEU A 85 13.51 1.14 10.28
CA LEU A 85 12.72 1.99 9.38
C LEU A 85 12.45 1.26 8.07
N ALA A 86 13.49 0.67 7.45
CA ALA A 86 13.35 -0.11 6.23
C ALA A 86 12.38 -1.28 6.41
N LEU A 87 12.58 -2.07 7.47
CA LEU A 87 11.74 -3.22 7.80
C LEU A 87 10.28 -2.83 8.00
N SER A 88 10.00 -1.72 8.69
CA SER A 88 8.63 -1.24 8.88
C SER A 88 7.91 -0.95 7.56
N ILE A 89 8.62 -0.36 6.59
CA ILE A 89 8.07 -0.03 5.27
C ILE A 89 7.90 -1.31 4.45
N PHE A 90 8.92 -2.18 4.38
CA PHE A 90 8.85 -3.41 3.61
C PHE A 90 7.77 -4.36 4.11
N ASN A 91 7.62 -4.52 5.43
CA ASN A 91 6.54 -5.32 6.01
C ASN A 91 5.17 -4.72 5.70
N GLY A 92 5.03 -3.40 5.80
CA GLY A 92 3.80 -2.72 5.42
C GLY A 92 3.40 -2.93 3.96
N ILE A 93 4.38 -2.88 3.04
CA ILE A 93 4.16 -3.17 1.62
C ILE A 93 3.72 -4.63 1.44
N ARG A 94 4.42 -5.60 2.04
CA ARG A 94 4.06 -7.04 1.97
C ARG A 94 2.63 -7.29 2.44
N SER A 95 2.25 -6.75 3.60
CA SER A 95 0.86 -6.89 4.09
C SER A 95 -0.18 -6.21 3.19
N THR A 96 0.22 -5.20 2.41
CA THR A 96 -0.67 -4.52 1.47
C THR A 96 -0.88 -5.33 0.19
N VAL A 97 0.16 -5.99 -0.30
CA VAL A 97 0.07 -6.95 -1.41
C VAL A 97 -0.96 -8.03 -1.13
N GLU A 98 -1.01 -8.55 0.10
CA GLU A 98 -1.99 -9.57 0.50
C GLU A 98 -3.46 -9.13 0.40
N ARG A 99 -3.73 -7.82 0.30
CA ARG A 99 -5.08 -7.25 0.20
C ARG A 99 -5.44 -6.74 -1.21
N LEU A 100 -4.48 -6.70 -2.13
CA LEU A 100 -4.66 -6.29 -3.52
C LEU A 100 -5.12 -7.46 -4.38
#